data_AF-A0AAF0E117-F1
#
_entry.id   AF-A0AAF0E117-F1
#
_cell.length_a   1.000
_cell.length_b   1.000
_cell.length_c   1.000
_cell.angle_alpha   90.00
_cell.angle_beta   90.00
_cell.angle_gamma   90.00
#
_symmetry.space_group_name_H-M   'P 1'
#
loop_
_entity.id
_entity.type
_entity.pdbx_description
1 polymer ?
#
loop_
_entity_poly.entity_id
_entity_poly.type
_entity_poly.pdbx_seq_one_letter_code
_entity_poly.pdbx_strand_id
1 'polypeptide(L)'
;MHAEALPSDADQLTAIAKWLRVLTHRTDTDDRAVLTSGAALFDVLSAVYEDVLSWENDVPYVDTAHGTPSEAELAQLLRLVLGVIAKSEANDAQIHAMQTLPYEDQMILMRVIEATLAGADAPETEAPEADTSIVADTKELETVRRELAKQTELATLYQDQLASVEAHLERIAEENKEMAAVLPGLRDSERERNIFRDQLDEWRPLVELSKRQETQLEKYRERLDEVAEMRRELQTLRAEKAQRSVPTHTEDKEASSKRAERKYAVLQEQHARLEQEHAQLRAQYEERETERAKQMEQQNLAQRGAQTDEPEEAPKSDVASPDNETIVSLREEISRLQSQLEHTKLMPDTDSLSDSPARHESHLAAVHADITAMRNNARSKEKEAQYQ
;
A
#
# COMPACT_ATOMS: atom_id res chain seq x y z
N MET A 1 -35.06 -64.08 -45.32
CA MET A 1 -35.71 -62.97 -44.58
C MET A 1 -36.33 -62.07 -45.61
N HIS A 2 -37.62 -61.74 -45.48
CA HIS A 2 -38.33 -60.92 -46.45
C HIS A 2 -37.65 -59.55 -46.51
N ALA A 3 -37.18 -59.16 -47.70
CA ALA A 3 -36.79 -57.78 -47.98
C ALA A 3 -38.07 -56.95 -47.93
N GLU A 4 -38.43 -56.46 -46.73
CA GLU A 4 -39.44 -55.41 -46.60
C GLU A 4 -38.94 -54.22 -47.42
N ALA A 5 -39.78 -53.76 -48.35
CA ALA A 5 -39.43 -52.65 -49.21
C ALA A 5 -39.04 -51.44 -48.35
N LEU A 6 -37.97 -50.74 -48.73
CA LEU A 6 -37.61 -49.48 -48.09
C LEU A 6 -38.83 -48.54 -48.10
N PRO A 7 -39.07 -47.79 -47.01
CA PRO A 7 -40.11 -46.77 -46.98
C PRO A 7 -39.92 -45.75 -48.11
N SER A 8 -40.96 -45.00 -48.50
CA SER A 8 -40.85 -44.02 -49.59
C SER A 8 -39.78 -42.96 -49.28
N ASP A 9 -39.12 -42.41 -50.31
CA ASP A 9 -38.12 -41.36 -50.14
C ASP A 9 -38.70 -40.16 -49.36
N ALA A 10 -39.96 -39.82 -49.59
CA ALA A 10 -40.68 -38.75 -48.89
C ALA A 10 -40.84 -39.03 -47.37
N ASP A 11 -41.16 -40.27 -47.01
CA ASP A 11 -41.34 -40.67 -45.61
C ASP A 11 -40.01 -40.69 -44.88
N GLN A 12 -38.94 -41.11 -45.58
CA GLN A 12 -37.59 -41.08 -45.06
C GLN A 12 -37.08 -39.67 -44.83
N LEU A 13 -37.29 -38.76 -45.80
CA LEU A 13 -36.94 -37.35 -45.65
C LEU A 13 -37.64 -36.73 -44.44
N THR A 14 -38.94 -37.02 -44.28
CA THR A 14 -39.74 -36.50 -43.17
C THR A 14 -39.23 -37.03 -41.83
N ALA A 15 -38.95 -38.34 -41.72
CA ALA A 15 -38.43 -38.94 -40.50
C ALA A 15 -37.04 -38.41 -40.14
N ILE A 16 -36.14 -38.27 -41.13
CA ILE A 16 -34.78 -37.74 -40.92
C ILE A 16 -34.81 -36.25 -40.56
N ALA A 17 -35.68 -35.44 -41.18
CA ALA A 17 -35.84 -34.02 -40.86
C ALA A 17 -36.33 -33.80 -39.41
N LYS A 18 -37.28 -34.62 -38.95
CA LYS A 18 -37.75 -34.62 -37.55
C LYS A 18 -36.65 -35.04 -36.59
N TRP A 19 -35.85 -36.06 -36.94
CA TRP A 19 -34.71 -36.47 -36.14
C TRP A 19 -33.65 -35.36 -36.03
N LEU A 20 -33.30 -34.71 -37.16
CA LEU A 20 -32.38 -33.58 -37.18
C LEU A 20 -32.88 -32.41 -36.34
N ARG A 21 -34.19 -32.14 -36.31
CA ARG A 21 -34.81 -31.13 -35.43
C ARG A 21 -34.53 -31.41 -33.96
N VAL A 22 -34.73 -32.66 -33.55
CA VAL A 22 -34.52 -33.07 -32.16
C VAL A 22 -33.05 -32.93 -31.79
N LEU A 23 -32.16 -33.35 -32.68
CA LEU A 23 -30.72 -33.37 -32.43
C LEU A 23 -30.07 -31.98 -32.43
N THR A 24 -30.47 -31.11 -33.34
CA THR A 24 -29.87 -29.76 -33.50
C THR A 24 -30.64 -28.67 -32.76
N HIS A 25 -31.83 -28.99 -32.22
CA HIS A 25 -32.79 -28.02 -31.68
C HIS A 25 -33.21 -26.92 -32.67
N ARG A 26 -33.01 -27.14 -33.97
CA ARG A 26 -33.35 -26.16 -35.01
C ARG A 26 -34.77 -26.37 -35.53
N THR A 27 -35.55 -25.29 -35.59
CA THR A 27 -36.95 -25.32 -36.06
C THR A 27 -37.10 -25.21 -37.57
N ASP A 28 -36.01 -24.91 -38.29
CA ASP A 28 -35.97 -24.67 -39.74
C ASP A 28 -35.68 -25.95 -40.56
N THR A 29 -35.52 -27.10 -39.91
CA THR A 29 -35.17 -28.38 -40.57
C THR A 29 -36.28 -29.02 -41.40
N ASP A 30 -37.53 -28.52 -41.31
CA ASP A 30 -38.62 -28.93 -42.22
C ASP A 30 -38.49 -28.30 -43.61
N ASP A 31 -37.69 -27.24 -43.74
CA ASP A 31 -37.50 -26.56 -45.02
C ASP A 31 -36.43 -27.28 -45.85
N ARG A 32 -36.85 -27.78 -47.01
CA ARG A 32 -35.96 -28.44 -47.98
C ARG A 32 -34.79 -27.54 -48.35
N ALA A 33 -34.98 -26.22 -48.42
CA ALA A 33 -33.92 -25.27 -48.74
C ALA A 33 -32.79 -25.30 -47.70
N VAL A 34 -33.13 -25.48 -46.42
CA VAL A 34 -32.18 -25.56 -45.30
C VAL A 34 -31.42 -26.88 -45.33
N LEU A 35 -32.10 -27.99 -45.62
CA LEU A 35 -31.44 -29.29 -45.79
C LEU A 35 -30.48 -29.29 -46.99
N THR A 36 -30.85 -28.64 -48.10
CA THR A 36 -29.98 -28.52 -49.28
C THR A 36 -28.80 -27.56 -49.09
N SER A 37 -28.90 -26.62 -48.14
CA SER A 37 -27.78 -25.72 -47.82
C SER A 37 -26.60 -26.45 -47.15
N GLY A 38 -26.83 -27.68 -46.66
CA GLY A 38 -25.82 -28.48 -45.96
C GLY A 38 -25.49 -27.98 -44.55
N ALA A 39 -25.93 -26.78 -44.16
CA ALA A 39 -25.59 -26.19 -42.86
C ALA A 39 -26.04 -27.06 -41.68
N ALA A 40 -27.29 -27.52 -41.68
CA ALA A 40 -27.80 -28.39 -40.61
C ALA A 40 -27.11 -29.75 -40.57
N LEU A 41 -26.60 -30.25 -41.70
CA LEU A 41 -25.87 -31.52 -41.77
C LEU A 41 -24.44 -31.36 -41.27
N PHE A 42 -23.81 -30.23 -41.58
CA PHE A 42 -22.48 -29.89 -41.10
C PHE A 42 -22.47 -29.67 -39.59
N ASP A 43 -23.48 -28.99 -39.04
CA ASP A 43 -23.64 -28.81 -37.58
C ASP A 43 -23.69 -30.18 -36.86
N VAL A 44 -24.41 -31.14 -37.45
CA VAL A 44 -24.50 -32.49 -36.87
C VAL A 44 -23.19 -33.26 -37.03
N LEU A 45 -22.56 -33.24 -38.20
CA LEU A 45 -21.32 -33.98 -38.43
C LEU A 45 -20.16 -33.42 -37.60
N SER A 46 -20.06 -32.09 -37.45
CA SER A 46 -19.04 -31.45 -36.61
C SER A 46 -19.20 -31.80 -35.13
N ALA A 47 -20.44 -31.99 -34.63
CA ALA A 47 -20.67 -32.46 -33.27
C ALA A 47 -20.22 -33.92 -33.04
N VAL A 48 -20.15 -34.74 -34.10
CA VAL A 48 -19.70 -36.14 -34.01
C VAL A 48 -18.21 -36.30 -34.26
N TYR A 49 -17.65 -35.47 -35.13
CA TYR A 49 -16.27 -35.54 -35.59
C TYR A 49 -15.55 -34.19 -35.36
N GLU A 50 -15.61 -33.69 -34.12
CA GLU A 50 -15.03 -32.41 -33.71
C GLU A 50 -13.53 -32.33 -34.06
N ASP A 51 -12.81 -33.45 -33.92
CA ASP A 51 -11.38 -33.56 -34.23
C ASP A 51 -11.06 -33.55 -35.74
N VAL A 52 -12.03 -33.89 -36.62
CA VAL A 52 -11.82 -34.01 -38.07
C VAL A 52 -12.41 -32.81 -38.83
N LEU A 53 -13.47 -32.20 -38.30
CA LEU A 53 -14.25 -31.12 -38.94
C LEU A 53 -14.12 -29.78 -38.19
N SER A 54 -13.06 -29.59 -37.42
CA SER A 54 -12.77 -28.34 -36.69
C SER A 54 -12.71 -27.13 -37.63
N TRP A 55 -13.19 -25.98 -37.14
CA TRP A 55 -13.53 -24.78 -37.91
C TRP A 55 -12.33 -24.01 -38.48
N GLU A 56 -11.14 -24.61 -38.55
CA GLU A 56 -9.97 -24.01 -39.20
C GLU A 56 -9.98 -24.15 -40.73
N ASN A 57 -10.86 -24.99 -41.29
CA ASN A 57 -11.06 -25.09 -42.73
C ASN A 57 -12.37 -24.38 -43.11
N ASP A 58 -12.27 -23.30 -43.89
CA ASP A 58 -13.41 -22.67 -44.56
C ASP A 58 -14.31 -23.76 -45.18
N VAL A 59 -15.53 -23.87 -44.68
CA VAL A 59 -16.51 -24.85 -45.19
C VAL A 59 -16.67 -24.56 -46.69
N PRO A 60 -16.33 -25.51 -47.59
CA PRO A 60 -16.44 -25.27 -49.01
C PRO A 60 -17.90 -24.99 -49.34
N TYR A 61 -18.18 -23.75 -49.75
CA TYR A 61 -19.46 -23.36 -50.32
C TYR A 61 -19.70 -24.24 -51.55
N VAL A 62 -20.61 -25.21 -51.43
CA VAL A 62 -21.04 -26.01 -52.57
C VAL A 62 -21.86 -25.08 -53.47
N ASP A 63 -21.29 -24.75 -54.63
CA ASP A 63 -21.91 -23.87 -55.62
C ASP A 63 -23.29 -24.41 -56.01
N THR A 64 -24.36 -23.74 -55.58
CA THR A 64 -25.75 -24.07 -55.92
C THR A 64 -26.11 -23.72 -57.37
N ALA A 65 -25.11 -23.49 -58.23
CA ALA A 65 -25.28 -23.30 -59.67
C ALA A 65 -25.82 -24.55 -60.39
N HIS A 66 -25.78 -25.72 -59.75
CA HIS A 66 -26.50 -26.92 -60.18
C HIS A 66 -27.82 -27.01 -59.42
N GLY A 67 -28.94 -27.20 -60.14
CA GLY A 67 -30.30 -27.05 -59.63
C GLY A 67 -30.61 -27.83 -58.35
N THR A 68 -31.72 -27.48 -57.69
CA THR A 68 -32.18 -28.11 -56.44
C THR A 68 -32.10 -29.64 -56.54
N PRO A 69 -31.36 -30.32 -55.64
CA PRO A 69 -31.19 -31.78 -55.72
C PRO A 69 -32.56 -32.45 -55.69
N SER A 70 -32.70 -33.51 -56.49
CA SER A 70 -33.92 -34.30 -56.53
C SER A 70 -34.22 -34.91 -55.16
N GLU A 71 -35.48 -35.31 -54.94
CA GLU A 71 -35.91 -35.85 -53.64
C GLU A 71 -35.15 -37.13 -53.28
N ALA A 72 -34.85 -37.96 -54.29
CA ALA A 72 -34.05 -39.16 -54.15
C ALA A 72 -32.59 -38.86 -53.80
N GLU A 73 -31.97 -37.85 -54.42
CA GLU A 73 -30.59 -37.45 -54.12
C GLU A 73 -30.44 -36.87 -52.71
N LEU A 74 -31.40 -36.05 -52.28
CA LEU A 74 -31.42 -35.52 -50.92
C LEU A 74 -31.66 -36.63 -49.90
N ALA A 75 -32.59 -37.55 -50.17
CA ALA A 75 -32.81 -38.71 -49.32
C ALA A 75 -31.53 -39.56 -49.22
N GLN A 76 -30.84 -39.80 -50.34
CA GLN A 76 -29.59 -40.54 -50.35
C GLN A 76 -28.47 -39.85 -49.55
N LEU A 77 -28.33 -38.54 -49.66
CA LEU A 77 -27.38 -37.78 -48.85
C LEU A 77 -27.70 -37.90 -47.35
N LEU A 78 -28.97 -37.74 -46.98
CA LEU A 78 -29.40 -37.84 -45.58
C LEU A 78 -29.23 -39.26 -45.02
N ARG A 79 -29.47 -40.30 -45.84
CA ARG A 79 -29.17 -41.70 -45.49
C ARG A 79 -27.70 -41.91 -45.19
N LEU A 80 -26.81 -41.37 -46.02
CA LEU A 80 -25.36 -41.49 -45.83
C LEU A 80 -24.91 -40.78 -44.56
N VAL A 81 -25.39 -39.56 -44.32
CA VAL A 81 -25.10 -38.82 -43.08
C VAL A 81 -25.59 -39.59 -41.86
N LEU A 82 -26.82 -40.12 -41.90
CA LEU A 82 -27.36 -40.95 -40.82
C LEU A 82 -26.53 -42.22 -40.60
N GLY A 83 -26.08 -42.89 -41.67
CA GLY A 83 -25.23 -44.08 -41.60
C GLY A 83 -23.84 -43.79 -41.02
N VAL A 84 -23.22 -42.66 -41.39
CA VAL A 84 -21.94 -42.19 -40.84
C VAL A 84 -22.06 -41.93 -39.34
N ILE A 85 -23.13 -41.23 -38.94
CA ILE A 85 -23.42 -40.92 -37.53
C ILE A 85 -23.73 -42.19 -36.74
N ALA A 86 -24.49 -43.13 -37.31
CA ALA A 86 -24.80 -44.39 -36.65
C ALA A 86 -23.55 -45.26 -36.42
N LYS A 87 -22.54 -45.17 -37.31
CA LYS A 87 -21.26 -45.87 -37.18
C LYS A 87 -20.26 -45.18 -36.23
N SER A 88 -20.51 -43.96 -35.77
CA SER A 88 -19.56 -43.24 -34.92
C SER A 88 -19.52 -43.81 -33.50
N GLU A 89 -18.37 -43.69 -32.83
CA GLU A 89 -18.20 -44.11 -31.43
C GLU A 89 -18.98 -43.21 -30.46
N ALA A 90 -19.34 -41.99 -30.89
CA ALA A 90 -20.12 -41.00 -30.16
C ALA A 90 -21.55 -40.86 -30.71
N ASN A 91 -22.29 -41.98 -30.76
CA ASN A 91 -23.66 -42.04 -31.31
C ASN A 91 -24.79 -42.04 -30.24
N ASP A 92 -24.45 -41.93 -28.95
CA ASP A 92 -25.41 -42.02 -27.84
C ASP A 92 -26.50 -40.94 -27.89
N ALA A 93 -26.13 -39.69 -28.18
CA ALA A 93 -27.07 -38.56 -28.26
C ALA A 93 -28.04 -38.72 -29.45
N GLN A 94 -27.58 -39.36 -30.51
CA GLN A 94 -28.27 -39.58 -31.77
C GLN A 94 -29.27 -40.73 -31.64
N ILE A 95 -28.88 -41.82 -30.97
CA ILE A 95 -29.77 -42.91 -30.59
C ILE A 95 -30.85 -42.38 -29.64
N HIS A 96 -30.47 -41.58 -28.64
CA HIS A 96 -31.44 -40.96 -27.73
C HIS A 96 -32.42 -40.06 -28.49
N ALA A 97 -31.93 -39.21 -29.40
CA ALA A 97 -32.79 -38.37 -30.24
C ALA A 97 -33.78 -39.21 -31.08
N MET A 98 -33.33 -40.33 -31.66
CA MET A 98 -34.23 -41.25 -32.38
C MET A 98 -35.32 -41.83 -31.46
N GLN A 99 -34.97 -42.26 -30.25
CA GLN A 99 -35.91 -42.86 -29.31
C GLN A 99 -37.00 -41.90 -28.80
N THR A 100 -36.80 -40.59 -28.93
CA THR A 100 -37.80 -39.58 -28.55
C THR A 100 -38.86 -39.31 -29.63
N LEU A 101 -38.65 -39.80 -30.85
CA LEU A 101 -39.59 -39.63 -31.97
C LEU A 101 -40.81 -40.55 -31.85
N PRO A 102 -41.90 -40.29 -32.59
CA PRO A 102 -43.00 -41.25 -32.73
C PRO A 102 -42.54 -42.61 -33.26
N TYR A 103 -43.18 -43.69 -32.80
CA TYR A 103 -42.80 -45.08 -33.14
C TYR A 103 -42.69 -45.35 -34.66
N GLU A 104 -43.57 -44.73 -35.45
CA GLU A 104 -43.53 -44.84 -36.91
C GLU A 104 -42.24 -44.25 -37.51
N ASP A 105 -41.83 -43.06 -37.06
CA ASP A 105 -40.59 -42.42 -37.49
C ASP A 105 -39.35 -43.21 -37.00
N GLN A 106 -39.42 -43.79 -35.80
CA GLN A 106 -38.36 -44.67 -35.26
C GLN A 106 -38.11 -45.89 -36.16
N MET A 107 -39.18 -46.56 -36.58
CA MET A 107 -39.10 -47.76 -37.43
C MET A 107 -38.56 -47.43 -38.83
N ILE A 108 -38.93 -46.26 -39.38
CA ILE A 108 -38.39 -45.78 -40.65
C ILE A 108 -36.89 -45.56 -40.54
N LEU A 109 -36.42 -44.84 -39.51
CA LEU A 109 -35.00 -44.56 -39.30
C LEU A 109 -34.19 -45.83 -39.05
N MET A 110 -34.72 -46.77 -38.27
CA MET A 110 -34.07 -48.06 -38.02
C MET A 110 -33.85 -48.85 -39.32
N ARG A 111 -34.88 -48.97 -40.17
CA ARG A 111 -34.78 -49.65 -41.47
C ARG A 111 -33.81 -48.95 -42.41
N VAL A 112 -33.79 -47.62 -42.40
CA VAL A 112 -32.83 -46.85 -43.19
C VAL A 112 -31.39 -47.13 -42.73
N ILE A 113 -31.14 -47.14 -41.43
CA ILE A 113 -29.81 -47.47 -40.88
C ILE A 113 -29.42 -48.89 -41.26
N GLU A 114 -30.28 -49.88 -41.02
CA GLU A 114 -30.02 -51.29 -41.40
C GLU A 114 -29.69 -51.43 -42.89
N ALA A 115 -30.45 -50.77 -43.78
CA ALA A 115 -30.21 -50.80 -45.21
C ALA A 115 -28.87 -50.14 -45.61
N THR A 116 -28.54 -49.01 -45.01
CA THR A 116 -27.26 -48.30 -45.28
C THR A 116 -26.05 -49.07 -44.77
N LEU A 117 -26.17 -49.74 -43.61
CA LEU A 117 -25.11 -50.58 -43.07
C LEU A 117 -24.94 -51.87 -43.89
N ALA A 118 -26.03 -52.52 -44.28
CA ALA A 118 -25.99 -53.73 -45.11
C ALA A 118 -25.42 -53.50 -46.51
N GLY A 119 -25.67 -52.31 -47.10
CA GLY A 119 -25.10 -51.93 -48.39
C GLY A 119 -23.60 -51.63 -48.35
N ALA A 120 -23.06 -51.24 -47.19
CA ALA A 120 -21.62 -51.00 -47.01
C ALA A 120 -20.80 -52.31 -46.85
N ASP A 121 -21.46 -53.42 -46.46
CA ASP A 121 -20.82 -54.72 -46.22
C ASP A 121 -21.00 -55.72 -47.40
N ALA A 122 -21.57 -55.29 -48.53
CA ALA A 122 -21.82 -56.16 -49.68
C ALA A 122 -20.54 -56.39 -50.50
N PRO A 123 -20.07 -57.65 -50.68
CA PRO A 123 -18.96 -57.95 -51.58
C PRO A 123 -19.38 -57.73 -53.04
N GLU A 124 -18.58 -56.97 -53.79
CA GLU A 124 -18.71 -56.79 -55.23
C GLU A 124 -18.83 -58.16 -55.92
N THR A 125 -20.00 -58.46 -56.48
CA THR A 125 -20.27 -59.75 -57.11
C THR A 125 -20.11 -59.60 -58.62
N GLU A 126 -18.95 -59.95 -59.15
CA GLU A 126 -18.69 -60.04 -60.60
C GLU A 126 -19.42 -61.26 -61.19
N ALA A 127 -20.12 -61.05 -62.32
CA ALA A 127 -20.74 -62.11 -63.14
C ALA A 127 -19.81 -62.49 -64.33
N PRO A 128 -19.86 -63.72 -64.86
CA PRO A 128 -18.79 -64.26 -65.69
C PRO A 128 -19.02 -64.03 -67.19
N GLU A 129 -18.00 -63.53 -67.89
CA GLU A 129 -17.95 -63.48 -69.36
C GLU A 129 -16.55 -63.94 -69.86
N ALA A 130 -16.54 -64.57 -71.04
CA ALA A 130 -15.55 -65.56 -71.46
C ALA A 130 -14.33 -65.00 -72.25
N ASP A 131 -13.17 -65.64 -72.03
CA ASP A 131 -12.03 -65.94 -72.91
C ASP A 131 -11.38 -64.88 -73.85
N THR A 132 -11.83 -63.62 -73.86
CA THR A 132 -11.00 -62.47 -74.27
C THR A 132 -10.38 -61.72 -73.08
N SER A 133 -10.80 -62.06 -71.86
CA SER A 133 -10.46 -61.34 -70.64
C SER A 133 -8.97 -61.43 -70.30
N ILE A 134 -8.31 -62.58 -70.46
CA ILE A 134 -6.93 -62.79 -69.97
C ILE A 134 -5.92 -61.72 -70.46
N VAL A 135 -6.05 -61.19 -71.68
CA VAL A 135 -5.16 -60.11 -72.19
C VAL A 135 -5.63 -58.70 -71.79
N ALA A 136 -6.94 -58.48 -71.62
CA ALA A 136 -7.49 -57.22 -71.09
C ALA A 136 -7.19 -57.11 -69.58
N ASP A 137 -7.45 -58.18 -68.84
CA ASP A 137 -7.19 -58.35 -67.41
C ASP A 137 -5.70 -58.15 -67.08
N THR A 138 -4.78 -58.64 -67.92
CA THR A 138 -3.34 -58.39 -67.68
C THR A 138 -2.95 -56.93 -67.85
N LYS A 139 -3.53 -56.21 -68.81
CA LYS A 139 -3.30 -54.76 -68.97
C LYS A 139 -3.94 -53.97 -67.83
N GLU A 140 -5.15 -54.33 -67.44
CA GLU A 140 -5.85 -53.72 -66.30
C GLU A 140 -5.06 -53.98 -64.99
N LEU A 141 -4.59 -55.20 -64.78
CA LEU A 141 -3.72 -55.56 -63.65
C LEU A 141 -2.40 -54.76 -63.66
N GLU A 142 -1.80 -54.53 -64.82
CA GLU A 142 -0.64 -53.65 -64.92
C GLU A 142 -0.96 -52.19 -64.62
N THR A 143 -2.13 -51.69 -65.03
CA THR A 143 -2.56 -50.33 -64.69
C THR A 143 -2.82 -50.18 -63.19
N VAL A 144 -3.47 -51.17 -62.57
CA VAL A 144 -3.70 -51.23 -61.12
C VAL A 144 -2.38 -51.30 -60.37
N ARG A 145 -1.40 -52.09 -60.84
CA ARG A 145 -0.07 -52.14 -60.23
C ARG A 145 0.68 -50.82 -60.33
N ARG A 146 0.60 -50.13 -61.47
CA ARG A 146 1.21 -48.80 -61.63
C ARG A 146 0.51 -47.77 -60.74
N GLU A 147 -0.80 -47.83 -60.63
CA GLU A 147 -1.57 -46.93 -59.77
C GLU A 147 -1.27 -47.19 -58.30
N LEU A 148 -1.23 -48.46 -57.88
CA LEU A 148 -0.81 -48.85 -56.53
C LEU A 148 0.60 -48.34 -56.22
N ALA A 149 1.54 -48.46 -57.16
CA ALA A 149 2.91 -47.94 -56.99
C ALA A 149 2.93 -46.42 -56.78
N LYS A 150 2.12 -45.66 -57.55
CA LYS A 150 1.99 -44.21 -57.36
C LYS A 150 1.36 -43.87 -56.01
N GLN A 151 0.31 -44.59 -55.59
CA GLN A 151 -0.33 -44.38 -54.29
C GLN A 151 0.63 -44.70 -53.14
N THR A 152 1.47 -45.73 -53.27
CA THR A 152 2.51 -46.01 -52.28
C THR A 152 3.58 -44.91 -52.22
N GLU A 153 3.98 -44.35 -53.37
CA GLU A 153 4.95 -43.25 -53.42
C GLU A 153 4.37 -41.97 -52.79
N LEU A 154 3.10 -41.68 -53.07
CA LEU A 154 2.35 -40.57 -52.46
C LEU A 154 2.24 -40.75 -50.94
N ALA A 155 1.94 -41.97 -50.48
CA ALA A 155 1.88 -42.30 -49.06
C ALA A 155 3.25 -42.11 -48.38
N THR A 156 4.35 -42.51 -49.02
CA THR A 156 5.69 -42.25 -48.47
C THR A 156 6.01 -40.76 -48.40
N LEU A 157 5.60 -39.96 -49.41
CA LEU A 157 5.76 -38.51 -49.39
C LEU A 157 4.99 -37.85 -48.23
N TYR A 158 3.74 -38.25 -48.00
CA TYR A 158 2.97 -37.75 -46.86
C TYR A 158 3.55 -38.20 -45.53
N GLN A 159 4.08 -39.41 -45.45
CA GLN A 159 4.75 -39.90 -44.24
C GLN A 159 6.02 -39.09 -43.93
N ASP A 160 6.83 -38.77 -44.95
CA ASP A 160 8.01 -37.91 -44.79
C ASP A 160 7.62 -36.47 -44.40
N GLN A 161 6.54 -35.93 -44.96
CA GLN A 161 6.01 -34.63 -44.58
C GLN A 161 5.52 -34.61 -43.14
N LEU A 162 4.79 -35.64 -42.71
CA LEU A 162 4.34 -35.79 -41.33
C LEU A 162 5.54 -35.86 -40.37
N ALA A 163 6.55 -36.70 -40.67
CA ALA A 163 7.74 -36.81 -39.85
C ALA A 163 8.52 -35.48 -39.75
N SER A 164 8.57 -34.71 -40.84
CA SER A 164 9.17 -33.37 -40.84
C SER A 164 8.38 -32.39 -39.96
N VAL A 165 7.05 -32.38 -40.07
CA VAL A 165 6.18 -31.52 -39.25
C VAL A 165 6.26 -31.91 -37.78
N GLU A 166 6.27 -33.21 -37.45
CA GLU A 166 6.48 -33.71 -36.10
C GLU A 166 7.80 -33.23 -35.51
N ALA A 167 8.91 -33.33 -36.26
CA ALA A 167 10.21 -32.82 -35.81
C ALA A 167 10.21 -31.29 -35.62
N HIS A 168 9.46 -30.54 -36.44
CA HIS A 168 9.28 -29.10 -36.26
C HIS A 168 8.45 -28.77 -35.01
N LEU A 169 7.40 -29.55 -34.72
CA LEU A 169 6.59 -29.39 -33.51
C LEU A 169 7.40 -29.71 -32.24
N GLU A 170 8.23 -30.76 -32.27
CA GLU A 170 9.13 -31.08 -31.17
C GLU A 170 10.11 -29.93 -30.89
N ARG A 171 10.73 -29.36 -31.93
CA ARG A 171 11.61 -28.20 -31.77
C ARG A 171 10.87 -27.00 -31.15
N ILE A 172 9.67 -26.68 -31.63
CA ILE A 172 8.87 -25.59 -31.07
C ILE A 172 8.49 -25.88 -29.61
N ALA A 173 8.19 -27.14 -29.27
CA ALA A 173 7.88 -27.53 -27.90
C ALA A 173 9.09 -27.37 -26.96
N GLU A 174 10.29 -27.71 -27.44
CA GLU A 174 11.54 -27.47 -26.72
C GLU A 174 11.82 -25.97 -26.52
N GLU A 175 11.73 -25.16 -27.58
CA GLU A 175 11.88 -23.70 -27.52
C GLU A 175 10.87 -23.07 -26.55
N ASN A 176 9.61 -23.52 -26.57
CA ASN A 176 8.59 -23.06 -25.63
C ASN A 176 8.92 -23.43 -24.18
N LYS A 177 9.48 -24.62 -23.95
CA LYS A 177 9.92 -25.08 -22.63
C LYS A 177 11.10 -24.24 -22.12
N GLU A 178 12.05 -23.93 -22.98
CA GLU A 178 13.18 -23.05 -22.66
C GLU A 178 12.70 -21.63 -22.33
N MET A 179 11.82 -21.06 -23.16
CA MET A 179 11.22 -19.74 -22.91
C MET A 179 10.43 -19.72 -21.60
N ALA A 180 9.64 -20.76 -21.32
CA ALA A 180 8.92 -20.91 -20.07
C ALA A 180 9.86 -21.00 -18.85
N ALA A 181 11.04 -21.59 -19.01
CA ALA A 181 12.05 -21.66 -17.95
C ALA A 181 12.72 -20.31 -17.66
N VAL A 182 12.82 -19.41 -18.65
CA VAL A 182 13.41 -18.06 -18.48
C VAL A 182 12.44 -17.07 -17.84
N LEU A 183 11.13 -17.20 -18.10
CA LEU A 183 10.09 -16.27 -17.59
C LEU A 183 10.12 -16.03 -16.07
N PRO A 184 10.31 -17.04 -15.19
CA PRO A 184 10.44 -16.83 -13.75
C PRO A 184 11.61 -15.90 -13.39
N GLY A 185 12.79 -16.12 -13.96
CA GLY A 185 13.97 -15.29 -13.69
C GLY A 185 13.77 -13.84 -14.14
N LEU A 186 13.08 -13.62 -15.26
CA LEU A 186 12.73 -12.26 -15.71
C LEU A 186 11.75 -11.58 -14.74
N ARG A 187 10.76 -12.32 -14.22
CA ARG A 187 9.81 -11.80 -13.21
C ARG A 187 10.51 -11.47 -11.90
N ASP A 188 11.49 -12.28 -11.49
CA ASP A 188 12.30 -12.00 -10.30
C ASP A 188 13.15 -10.74 -10.47
N SER A 189 13.80 -10.58 -11.63
CA SER A 189 14.53 -9.35 -11.95
C SER A 189 13.62 -8.11 -11.98
N GLU A 190 12.39 -8.24 -12.48
CA GLU A 190 11.40 -7.17 -12.44
C GLU A 190 11.00 -6.79 -11.00
N ARG A 191 10.83 -7.79 -10.12
CA ARG A 191 10.58 -7.55 -8.69
C ARG A 191 11.76 -6.84 -8.02
N GLU A 192 12.98 -7.30 -8.25
CA GLU A 192 14.19 -6.65 -7.74
C GLU A 192 14.30 -5.20 -8.21
N ARG A 193 14.05 -4.94 -9.50
CA ARG A 193 14.03 -3.58 -10.05
C ARG A 193 12.98 -2.70 -9.37
N ASN A 194 11.80 -3.24 -9.05
CA ASN A 194 10.78 -2.49 -8.33
C ASN A 194 11.22 -2.20 -6.88
N ILE A 195 11.82 -3.17 -6.18
CA ILE A 195 12.40 -2.96 -4.85
C ILE A 195 13.46 -1.85 -4.87
N PHE A 196 14.37 -1.85 -5.85
CA PHE A 196 15.37 -0.79 -5.98
C PHE A 196 14.75 0.57 -6.29
N ARG A 197 13.65 0.61 -7.05
CA ARG A 197 12.92 1.85 -7.31
C ARG A 197 12.30 2.40 -6.02
N ASP A 198 11.65 1.55 -5.25
CA ASP A 198 11.03 1.94 -3.98
C ASP A 198 12.10 2.45 -3.01
N GLN A 199 13.24 1.75 -2.90
CA GLN A 199 14.38 2.22 -2.13
C GLN A 199 14.90 3.58 -2.62
N LEU A 200 15.04 3.78 -3.93
CA LEU A 200 15.47 5.08 -4.48
C LEU A 200 14.49 6.20 -4.13
N ASP A 201 13.19 5.92 -4.15
CA ASP A 201 12.16 6.89 -3.76
C ASP A 201 12.20 7.19 -2.25
N GLU A 202 12.57 6.22 -1.41
CA GLU A 202 12.82 6.44 0.03
C GLU A 202 14.10 7.27 0.28
N TRP A 203 15.18 7.04 -0.48
CA TRP A 203 16.44 7.77 -0.31
C TRP A 203 16.37 9.20 -0.86
N ARG A 204 15.55 9.47 -1.88
CA ARG A 204 15.42 10.80 -2.50
C ARG A 204 15.11 11.93 -1.49
N PRO A 205 14.09 11.84 -0.62
CA PRO A 205 13.81 12.89 0.36
C PRO A 205 14.93 13.03 1.41
N LEU A 206 15.60 11.94 1.79
CA LEU A 206 16.73 11.98 2.72
C LEU A 206 17.91 12.75 2.12
N VAL A 207 18.22 12.52 0.85
CA VAL A 207 19.26 13.25 0.12
C VAL A 207 18.89 14.73 -0.02
N GLU A 208 17.63 15.05 -0.33
CA GLU A 208 17.16 16.44 -0.38
C GLU A 208 17.26 17.14 0.98
N LEU A 209 16.90 16.45 2.06
CA LEU A 209 17.06 16.96 3.42
C LEU A 209 18.54 17.20 3.77
N SER A 210 19.41 16.24 3.45
CA SER A 210 20.87 16.37 3.64
C SER A 210 21.42 17.57 2.88
N LYS A 211 21.04 17.76 1.61
CA LYS A 211 21.42 18.94 0.82
C LYS A 211 20.95 20.24 1.46
N ARG A 212 19.71 20.29 1.97
CA ARG A 212 19.22 21.47 2.71
C ARG A 212 20.04 21.73 3.97
N GLN A 213 20.37 20.70 4.73
CA GLN A 213 21.22 20.81 5.92
C GLN A 213 22.64 21.29 5.55
N GLU A 214 23.25 20.76 4.50
CA GLU A 214 24.55 21.22 3.99
C GLU A 214 24.53 22.70 3.62
N THR A 215 23.50 23.16 2.88
CA THR A 215 23.38 24.60 2.56
C THR A 215 23.16 25.48 3.79
N GLN A 216 22.52 24.97 4.85
CA GLN A 216 22.40 25.69 6.11
C GLN A 216 23.74 25.75 6.86
N LEU A 217 24.48 24.63 6.90
CA LEU A 217 25.81 24.57 7.50
C LEU A 217 26.78 25.52 6.78
N GLU A 218 26.69 25.63 5.46
CA GLU A 218 27.50 26.56 4.68
C GLU A 218 27.20 28.02 5.08
N LYS A 219 25.92 28.40 5.21
CA LYS A 219 25.54 29.72 5.73
C LYS A 219 26.05 29.99 7.14
N TYR A 220 26.08 28.97 8.00
CA TYR A 220 26.64 29.11 9.35
C TYR A 220 28.16 29.29 9.32
N ARG A 221 28.86 28.61 8.39
CA ARG A 221 30.30 28.81 8.17
C ARG A 221 30.60 30.21 7.67
N GLU A 222 29.88 30.68 6.65
CA GLU A 222 29.99 32.05 6.14
C GLU A 222 29.81 33.09 7.26
N ARG A 223 28.76 32.95 8.08
CA ARG A 223 28.54 33.83 9.25
C ARG A 223 29.66 33.74 10.29
N LEU A 224 30.24 32.55 10.51
CA LEU A 224 31.37 32.40 11.42
C LEU A 224 32.62 33.08 10.86
N ASP A 225 32.85 33.00 9.56
CA ASP A 225 33.94 33.68 8.88
C ASP A 225 33.76 35.21 8.94
N GLU A 226 32.55 35.72 8.67
CA GLU A 226 32.19 37.13 8.86
C GLU A 226 32.45 37.58 10.32
N VAL A 227 32.01 36.80 11.32
CA VAL A 227 32.28 37.11 12.73
C VAL A 227 33.77 37.08 13.04
N ALA A 228 34.53 36.16 12.44
CA ALA A 228 35.98 36.11 12.61
C ALA A 228 36.67 37.33 11.97
N GLU A 229 36.22 37.79 10.81
CA GLU A 229 36.67 39.03 10.16
C GLU A 229 36.34 40.25 11.01
N MET A 230 35.09 40.42 11.44
CA MET A 230 34.67 41.50 12.35
C MET A 230 35.48 41.50 13.65
N ARG A 231 35.85 40.33 14.19
CA ARG A 231 36.72 40.23 15.37
C ARG A 231 38.15 40.70 15.07
N ARG A 232 38.70 40.37 13.90
CA ARG A 232 40.02 40.87 13.47
C ARG A 232 39.99 42.39 13.30
N GLU A 233 38.96 42.93 12.65
CA GLU A 233 38.76 44.39 12.51
C GLU A 233 38.61 45.09 13.87
N LEU A 234 37.86 44.51 14.81
CA LEU A 234 37.75 45.06 16.16
C LEU A 234 39.09 45.01 16.91
N GLN A 235 39.90 43.98 16.70
CA GLN A 235 41.24 43.90 17.29
C GLN A 235 42.18 44.95 16.70
N THR A 236 42.18 45.16 15.38
CA THR A 236 42.99 46.20 14.74
C THR A 236 42.56 47.59 15.19
N LEU A 237 41.26 47.90 15.20
CA LEU A 237 40.73 49.19 15.71
C LEU A 237 41.06 49.42 17.19
N ARG A 238 41.02 48.38 18.03
CA ARG A 238 41.45 48.47 19.43
C ARG A 238 42.95 48.75 19.55
N ALA A 239 43.77 48.09 18.75
CA ALA A 239 45.21 48.33 18.71
C ALA A 239 45.53 49.77 18.23
N GLU A 240 44.86 50.25 17.19
CA GLU A 240 44.98 51.64 16.73
C GLU A 240 44.53 52.65 17.79
N LYS A 241 43.42 52.38 18.48
CA LYS A 241 42.95 53.23 19.60
C LYS A 241 43.94 53.23 20.76
N ALA A 242 44.50 52.08 21.09
CA ALA A 242 45.53 51.96 22.13
C ALA A 242 46.82 52.71 21.76
N GLN A 243 47.23 52.67 20.49
CA GLN A 243 48.37 53.45 19.98
C GLN A 243 48.09 54.96 19.94
N ARG A 244 46.84 55.39 19.69
CA ARG A 244 46.43 56.79 19.79
C ARG A 244 46.30 57.27 21.24
N SER A 245 46.05 56.38 22.20
CA SER A 245 46.01 56.69 23.63
C SER A 245 47.38 56.47 24.29
N VAL A 246 48.29 57.44 24.13
CA VAL A 246 49.59 57.53 24.83
C VAL A 246 49.55 58.72 25.81
N PRO A 247 50.30 58.70 26.92
CA PRO A 247 49.88 58.29 28.27
C PRO A 247 49.18 59.41 29.09
N THR A 248 48.48 60.37 28.48
CA THR A 248 47.88 61.49 29.25
C THR A 248 46.65 61.09 30.05
N HIS A 249 46.00 59.97 29.70
CA HIS A 249 44.73 59.56 30.32
C HIS A 249 44.89 58.54 31.47
N THR A 250 46.10 58.00 31.70
CA THR A 250 46.38 57.09 32.83
C THR A 250 46.60 57.87 34.12
N GLU A 251 47.30 59.00 34.06
CA GLU A 251 47.57 59.85 35.23
C GLU A 251 46.28 60.46 35.81
N ASP A 252 45.36 60.91 34.95
CA ASP A 252 44.05 61.44 35.38
C ASP A 252 43.17 60.37 36.04
N LYS A 253 43.23 59.13 35.57
CA LYS A 253 42.47 58.01 36.17
C LYS A 253 43.03 57.61 37.52
N GLU A 254 44.35 57.56 37.66
CA GLU A 254 45.00 57.28 38.95
C GLU A 254 44.76 58.40 39.97
N ALA A 255 44.80 59.67 39.55
CA ALA A 255 44.48 60.80 40.41
C ALA A 255 43.01 60.79 40.86
N SER A 256 42.09 60.41 39.97
CA SER A 256 40.67 60.24 40.29
C SER A 256 40.43 59.08 41.27
N SER A 257 41.10 57.93 41.08
CA SER A 257 41.04 56.78 42.00
C SER A 257 41.51 57.14 43.40
N LYS A 258 42.67 57.80 43.52
CA LYS A 258 43.22 58.25 44.81
C LYS A 258 42.30 59.25 45.52
N ARG A 259 41.57 60.10 44.78
CA ARG A 259 40.56 61.00 45.35
C ARG A 259 39.32 60.24 45.85
N ALA A 260 38.88 59.21 45.12
CA ALA A 260 37.77 58.37 45.54
C ALA A 260 38.12 57.55 46.79
N GLU A 261 39.30 56.94 46.84
CA GLU A 261 39.80 56.19 48.00
C GLU A 261 39.86 57.04 49.26
N ARG A 262 40.34 58.29 49.16
CA ARG A 262 40.32 59.25 50.28
C ARG A 262 38.90 59.56 50.75
N LYS A 263 37.94 59.72 49.83
CA LYS A 263 36.53 59.94 50.19
C LYS A 263 35.95 58.73 50.90
N TYR A 264 36.24 57.51 50.44
CA TYR A 264 35.78 56.28 51.09
C TYR A 264 36.38 56.13 52.50
N ALA A 265 37.67 56.43 52.68
CA ALA A 265 38.29 56.39 54.01
C ALA A 265 37.64 57.36 54.99
N VAL A 266 37.35 58.60 54.56
CA VAL A 266 36.63 59.59 55.39
C VAL A 266 35.21 59.09 55.72
N LEU A 267 34.49 58.49 54.77
CA LEU A 267 33.17 57.93 55.02
C LEU A 267 33.22 56.76 56.02
N GLN A 268 34.24 55.90 55.93
CA GLN A 268 34.43 54.80 56.89
C GLN A 268 34.69 55.33 58.30
N GLU A 269 35.51 56.37 58.46
CA GLU A 269 35.72 57.01 59.76
C GLU A 269 34.43 57.61 60.31
N GLN A 270 33.59 58.23 59.47
CA GLN A 270 32.29 58.76 59.87
C GLN A 270 31.33 57.64 60.30
N HIS A 271 31.29 56.53 59.56
CA HIS A 271 30.48 55.37 59.92
C HIS A 271 30.90 54.77 61.26
N ALA A 272 32.21 54.63 61.50
CA ALA A 272 32.74 54.14 62.78
C ALA A 272 32.37 55.08 63.95
N ARG A 273 32.36 56.40 63.74
CA ARG A 273 31.90 57.36 64.76
C ARG A 273 30.40 57.21 65.04
N LEU A 274 29.57 57.08 64.00
CA LEU A 274 28.13 56.86 64.16
C LEU A 274 27.83 55.53 64.88
N GLU A 275 28.58 54.47 64.61
CA GLU A 275 28.45 53.20 65.34
C GLU A 275 28.76 53.37 66.84
N GLN A 276 29.79 54.15 67.19
CA GLN A 276 30.10 54.47 68.59
C GLN A 276 28.98 55.29 69.24
N GLU A 277 28.43 56.29 68.55
CA GLU A 277 27.30 57.09 69.05
C GLU A 277 26.04 56.22 69.25
N HIS A 278 25.74 55.32 68.30
CA HIS A 278 24.65 54.37 68.45
C HIS A 278 24.85 53.41 69.63
N ALA A 279 26.06 52.92 69.85
CA ALA A 279 26.38 52.08 71.01
C ALA A 279 26.21 52.84 72.33
N GLN A 280 26.67 54.10 72.39
CA GLN A 280 26.48 54.97 73.57
C GLN A 280 25.00 55.24 73.84
N LEU A 281 24.22 55.56 72.80
CA LEU A 281 22.77 55.77 72.92
C LEU A 281 22.06 54.51 73.42
N ARG A 282 22.41 53.33 72.90
CA ARG A 282 21.86 52.05 73.39
C ARG A 282 22.15 51.84 74.87
N ALA A 283 23.38 52.07 75.31
CA ALA A 283 23.74 51.98 76.72
C ALA A 283 22.92 52.96 77.59
N GLN A 284 22.73 54.20 77.13
CA GLN A 284 21.88 55.18 77.84
C GLN A 284 20.40 54.75 77.90
N TYR A 285 19.89 54.11 76.85
CA TYR A 285 18.53 53.55 76.86
C TYR A 285 18.40 52.39 77.84
N GLU A 286 19.36 51.46 77.85
CA GLU A 286 19.41 50.36 78.80
C GLU A 286 19.51 50.87 80.24
N GLU A 287 20.37 51.87 80.52
CA GLU A 287 20.45 52.51 81.83
C GLU A 287 19.09 53.09 82.25
N ARG A 288 18.43 53.87 81.38
CA ARG A 288 17.09 54.41 81.67
C ARG A 288 16.01 53.34 81.85
N GLU A 289 16.11 52.21 81.16
CA GLU A 289 15.21 51.08 81.38
C GLU A 289 15.47 50.42 82.73
N THR A 290 16.73 50.24 83.13
CA THR A 290 17.06 49.71 84.46
C THR A 290 16.66 50.68 85.57
N GLU A 291 16.76 51.99 85.36
CA GLU A 291 16.26 53.01 86.28
C GLU A 291 14.74 52.96 86.40
N ARG A 292 14.02 52.87 85.27
CA ARG A 292 12.57 52.68 85.26
C ARG A 292 12.15 51.38 85.94
N ALA A 293 12.89 50.28 85.73
CA ALA A 293 12.64 49.00 86.38
C ALA A 293 12.85 49.09 87.89
N LYS A 294 13.94 49.71 88.36
CA LYS A 294 14.17 49.98 89.79
C LYS A 294 13.09 50.89 90.38
N GLN A 295 12.64 51.90 89.66
CA GLN A 295 11.58 52.80 90.10
C GLN A 295 10.23 52.07 90.21
N MET A 296 9.90 51.20 89.25
CA MET A 296 8.74 50.31 89.31
C MET A 296 8.84 49.33 90.48
N GLU A 297 10.01 48.74 90.74
CA GLU A 297 10.23 47.85 91.88
C GLU A 297 10.05 48.59 93.21
N GLN A 298 10.57 49.82 93.32
CA GLN A 298 10.34 50.69 94.48
C GLN A 298 8.86 51.07 94.64
N GLN A 299 8.15 51.39 93.56
CA GLN A 299 6.71 51.64 93.59
C GLN A 299 5.93 50.38 94.02
N ASN A 300 6.29 49.20 93.51
CA ASN A 300 5.66 47.94 93.90
C ASN A 300 5.93 47.59 95.37
N LEU A 301 7.15 47.85 95.88
CA LEU A 301 7.47 47.71 97.30
C LEU A 301 6.67 48.70 98.16
N ALA A 302 6.50 49.94 97.71
CA ALA A 302 5.66 50.93 98.39
C ALA A 302 4.17 50.52 98.40
N GLN A 303 3.64 50.00 97.28
CA GLN A 303 2.28 49.51 97.20
C GLN A 303 2.06 48.24 98.04
N ARG A 304 3.07 47.35 98.12
CA ARG A 304 3.02 46.13 98.94
C ARG A 304 3.18 46.42 100.45
N GLY A 305 3.86 47.51 100.82
CA GLY A 305 3.91 48.04 102.19
C GLY A 305 2.66 48.83 102.60
N ALA A 306 1.88 49.33 101.62
CA ALA A 306 0.64 50.08 101.85
C ALA A 306 -0.64 49.22 101.85
N GLN A 307 -0.55 47.89 101.66
CA GLN A 307 -1.69 46.96 101.65
C GLN A 307 -1.87 46.16 102.98
N THR A 308 -1.25 46.61 104.07
CA THR A 308 -1.32 45.97 105.41
C THR A 308 -1.95 46.81 106.53
N ASP A 309 -2.59 47.94 106.23
CA ASP A 309 -3.53 48.59 107.14
C ASP A 309 -4.60 49.34 106.31
N GLU A 310 -5.85 48.89 106.40
CA GLU A 310 -7.05 49.56 105.87
C GLU A 310 -7.64 50.52 106.93
N PRO A 311 -8.65 51.40 106.66
CA PRO A 311 -9.43 51.62 105.42
C PRO A 311 -9.74 53.11 105.06
N GLU A 312 -10.54 53.26 103.99
CA GLU A 312 -11.47 54.38 103.66
C GLU A 312 -10.90 55.74 103.18
N GLU A 313 -11.02 56.02 101.87
CA GLU A 313 -11.97 57.02 101.34
C GLU A 313 -11.97 57.03 99.80
N ALA A 314 -13.16 57.02 99.20
CA ALA A 314 -13.38 57.35 97.80
C ALA A 314 -13.25 58.88 97.60
N PRO A 315 -12.91 59.37 96.39
CA PRO A 315 -13.98 59.58 95.43
C PRO A 315 -13.60 59.32 93.96
N LYS A 316 -14.69 59.17 93.19
CA LYS A 316 -14.81 59.04 91.75
C LYS A 316 -14.02 60.10 90.97
N SER A 317 -13.41 59.69 89.86
CA SER A 317 -13.37 60.50 88.64
C SER A 317 -13.33 59.60 87.40
N ASP A 318 -14.46 59.57 86.70
CA ASP A 318 -14.58 59.16 85.30
C ASP A 318 -13.58 59.93 84.43
N VAL A 319 -12.68 59.24 83.72
CA VAL A 319 -12.26 59.67 82.38
C VAL A 319 -12.00 58.45 81.50
N ALA A 320 -12.85 58.36 80.48
CA ALA A 320 -12.87 57.53 79.30
C ALA A 320 -11.56 56.87 78.84
N SER A 321 -11.67 55.57 78.60
CA SER A 321 -10.86 54.80 77.66
C SER A 321 -11.07 55.29 76.23
N PRO A 322 -10.01 55.50 75.43
CA PRO A 322 -10.15 55.61 73.98
C PRO A 322 -9.04 54.84 73.25
N ASP A 323 -9.10 53.51 73.21
CA ASP A 323 -8.18 52.70 72.37
C ASP A 323 -8.89 51.60 71.55
N ASN A 324 -10.22 51.62 71.49
CA ASN A 324 -10.97 50.63 70.71
C ASN A 324 -11.31 51.06 69.27
N GLU A 325 -11.27 52.36 68.95
CA GLU A 325 -11.58 52.85 67.59
C GLU A 325 -10.36 52.77 66.65
N THR A 326 -9.14 52.97 67.17
CA THR A 326 -7.89 52.82 66.41
C THR A 326 -7.60 51.36 66.04
N ILE A 327 -7.89 50.42 66.94
CA ILE A 327 -7.72 48.98 66.69
C ILE A 327 -8.75 48.48 65.67
N VAL A 328 -9.99 48.96 65.72
CA VAL A 328 -11.03 48.59 64.75
C VAL A 328 -10.74 49.20 63.37
N SER A 329 -10.31 50.46 63.30
CA SER A 329 -9.93 51.13 62.05
C SER A 329 -8.73 50.47 61.36
N LEU A 330 -7.69 50.08 62.12
CA LEU A 330 -6.55 49.35 61.57
C LEU A 330 -6.94 47.93 61.08
N ARG A 331 -7.91 47.28 61.72
CA ARG A 331 -8.38 45.94 61.34
C ARG A 331 -9.24 45.97 60.06
N GLU A 332 -10.04 47.01 59.88
CA GLU A 332 -10.78 47.26 58.64
C GLU A 332 -9.84 47.63 57.48
N GLU A 333 -8.78 48.40 57.74
CA GLU A 333 -7.81 48.78 56.71
C GLU A 333 -6.92 47.59 56.27
N ILE A 334 -6.54 46.71 57.20
CA ILE A 334 -5.85 45.43 56.87
C ILE A 334 -6.77 44.53 56.03
N SER A 335 -8.05 44.43 56.36
CA SER A 335 -9.02 43.62 55.59
C SER A 335 -9.25 44.20 54.20
N ARG A 336 -9.26 45.54 54.07
CA ARG A 336 -9.39 46.23 52.78
C ARG A 336 -8.17 46.00 51.89
N LEU A 337 -6.95 46.08 52.43
CA LEU A 337 -5.71 45.82 51.69
C LEU A 337 -5.58 44.36 51.26
N GLN A 338 -6.05 43.41 52.07
CA GLN A 338 -6.09 41.98 51.69
C GLN A 338 -7.08 41.73 50.54
N SER A 339 -8.25 42.37 50.55
CA SER A 339 -9.20 42.26 49.44
C SER A 339 -8.68 42.85 48.11
N GLN A 340 -7.87 43.92 48.17
CA GLN A 340 -7.23 44.51 47.00
C GLN A 340 -6.09 43.66 46.42
N LEU A 341 -5.39 42.89 47.28
CA LEU A 341 -4.37 41.95 46.85
C LEU A 341 -4.97 40.71 46.14
N GLU A 342 -6.14 40.25 46.58
CA GLU A 342 -6.84 39.14 45.91
C GLU A 342 -7.48 39.58 44.58
N HIS A 343 -7.98 40.81 44.50
CA HIS A 343 -8.55 41.35 43.26
C HIS A 343 -7.50 41.66 42.18
N THR A 344 -6.26 41.97 42.56
CA THR A 344 -5.13 42.16 41.62
C THR A 344 -4.53 40.84 41.14
N LYS A 345 -4.76 39.73 41.86
CA LYS A 345 -4.32 38.38 41.46
C LYS A 345 -5.27 37.72 40.44
N LEU A 346 -6.44 38.30 40.19
CA LEU A 346 -7.53 37.74 39.36
C LEU A 346 -7.86 38.57 38.11
N MET A 347 -7.01 39.51 37.69
CA MET A 347 -7.11 40.10 36.35
C MET A 347 -6.36 39.23 35.32
N PRO A 348 -7.03 38.72 34.27
CA PRO A 348 -6.40 37.99 33.19
C PRO A 348 -5.95 38.98 32.11
N ASP A 349 -4.68 39.36 32.11
CA ASP A 349 -4.08 40.07 30.99
C ASP A 349 -3.54 39.08 29.95
N THR A 350 -4.33 38.94 28.90
CA THR A 350 -4.00 38.82 27.47
C THR A 350 -2.56 38.46 27.05
N ASP A 351 -2.47 37.40 26.24
CA ASP A 351 -1.49 37.13 25.17
C ASP A 351 -0.01 37.48 25.46
N SER A 352 0.69 36.52 26.06
CA SER A 352 2.12 36.35 25.83
C SER A 352 2.49 34.87 25.84
N LEU A 353 3.18 34.45 24.79
CA LEU A 353 3.72 33.11 24.54
C LEU A 353 4.40 32.52 25.78
N SER A 354 3.66 31.72 26.56
CA SER A 354 4.21 30.90 27.64
C SER A 354 4.27 29.45 27.17
N ASP A 355 5.26 29.17 26.32
CA ASP A 355 5.67 27.81 26.03
C ASP A 355 6.44 27.30 27.25
N SER A 356 5.86 26.34 27.97
CA SER A 356 6.35 25.92 29.28
C SER A 356 7.73 25.25 29.17
N PRO A 357 8.76 25.73 29.89
CA PRO A 357 10.14 25.20 29.78
C PRO A 357 10.23 23.70 30.12
N ALA A 358 9.29 23.18 30.91
CA ALA A 358 9.19 21.76 31.24
C ALA A 358 8.88 20.86 30.02
N ARG A 359 8.21 21.37 28.99
CA ARG A 359 7.93 20.60 27.75
C ARG A 359 9.17 20.50 26.86
N HIS A 360 9.96 21.56 26.77
CA HIS A 360 11.22 21.56 26.02
C HIS A 360 12.28 20.67 26.68
N GLU A 361 12.36 20.68 28.01
CA GLU A 361 13.31 19.84 28.76
C GLU A 361 12.95 18.34 28.66
N SER A 362 11.65 18.00 28.70
CA SER A 362 11.18 16.63 28.46
C SER A 362 11.46 16.16 27.04
N HIS A 363 11.31 17.03 26.04
CA HIS A 363 11.53 16.66 24.63
C HIS A 363 13.03 16.51 24.31
N LEU A 364 13.88 17.34 24.93
CA LEU A 364 15.34 17.21 24.84
C LEU A 364 15.85 15.94 25.53
N ALA A 365 15.29 15.58 26.69
CA ALA A 365 15.63 14.34 27.38
C ALA A 365 15.27 13.10 26.55
N ALA A 366 14.10 13.11 25.88
CA ALA A 366 13.69 12.04 24.98
C ALA A 366 14.62 11.93 23.76
N VAL A 367 14.98 13.06 23.13
CA VAL A 367 15.91 13.08 21.99
C VAL A 367 17.32 12.62 22.41
N HIS A 368 17.79 12.99 23.61
CA HIS A 368 19.07 12.50 24.13
C HIS A 368 19.07 10.99 24.40
N ALA A 369 17.95 10.44 24.87
CA ALA A 369 17.79 9.00 25.07
C ALA A 369 17.85 8.25 23.72
N ASP A 370 17.16 8.76 22.68
CA ASP A 370 17.17 8.17 21.35
C ASP A 370 18.55 8.22 20.68
N ILE A 371 19.25 9.36 20.77
CA ILE A 371 20.63 9.49 20.26
C ILE A 371 21.55 8.48 20.97
N THR A 372 21.39 8.28 22.27
CA THR A 372 22.20 7.35 23.05
C THR A 372 21.90 5.90 22.67
N ALA A 373 20.61 5.56 22.47
CA ALA A 373 20.20 4.24 22.00
C ALA A 373 20.75 3.93 20.61
N MET A 374 20.66 4.87 19.65
CA MET A 374 21.24 4.71 18.32
C MET A 374 22.76 4.53 18.36
N ARG A 375 23.46 5.29 19.21
CA ARG A 375 24.92 5.18 19.35
C ARG A 375 25.36 3.84 19.91
N ASN A 376 24.61 3.30 20.87
CA ASN A 376 24.87 1.96 21.42
C ASN A 376 24.59 0.86 20.40
N ASN A 377 23.52 1.01 19.60
CA ASN A 377 23.18 0.06 18.55
C ASN A 377 24.23 0.05 17.43
N ALA A 378 24.73 1.22 17.02
CA ALA A 378 25.83 1.34 16.07
C ALA A 378 27.12 0.67 16.59
N ARG A 379 27.48 0.91 17.86
CA ARG A 379 28.63 0.25 18.51
C ARG A 379 28.44 -1.26 18.67
N SER A 380 27.22 -1.73 18.87
CA SER A 380 26.91 -3.16 18.93
C SER A 380 27.12 -3.81 17.57
N LYS A 381 26.62 -3.19 16.50
CA LYS A 381 26.82 -3.65 15.13
C LYS A 381 28.30 -3.63 14.70
N GLU A 382 29.06 -2.62 15.09
CA GLU A 382 30.52 -2.58 14.86
C GLU A 382 31.25 -3.72 15.58
N LYS A 383 30.84 -4.06 16.81
CA LYS A 383 31.43 -5.19 17.53
C LYS A 383 31.04 -6.52 16.90
N GLU A 384 29.79 -6.72 16.53
CA GLU A 384 29.35 -7.93 15.83
C GLU A 384 30.09 -8.13 14.50
N ALA A 385 30.36 -7.04 13.77
CA ALA A 385 31.14 -7.07 12.54
C ALA A 385 32.64 -7.33 12.74
N GLN A 386 33.19 -7.14 13.94
CA GLN A 386 34.59 -7.43 14.29
C GLN A 386 34.80 -8.86 14.81
N TYR A 387 33.73 -9.56 15.19
CA TYR A 387 33.76 -10.94 15.69
C TYR A 387 33.24 -11.97 14.68
N GLN A 388 32.87 -11.54 13.47
CA GLN A 388 32.73 -12.37 12.26
C GLN A 388 34.02 -12.32 11.45
#